data_AF-A0A1V2AVV7-F1
#
_entry.id   AF-A0A1V2AVV7-F1
#
_cell.length_a   1.000
_cell.length_b   1.000
_cell.length_c   1.000
_cell.angle_alpha   90.00
_cell.angle_beta   90.00
_cell.angle_gamma   90.00
#
_symmetry.space_group_name_H-M   'P 1'
#
loop_
_entity.id
_entity.type
_entity.pdbx_description
1 polymer ?
#
loop_
_entity_poly.entity_id
_entity_poly.type
_entity_poly.pdbx_seq_one_letter_code
_entity_poly.pdbx_strand_id
1 'polypeptide(L)'
;MLLKKIDFTAPSNKSKLDISLNTNNQTWEEYYASYAYVIYQTMLAGFEMSQPYNPHGKAILFLMRHALELQLKSELAKRGEIIPTTSNIPEIIVALGGINSLPEEIHRLVQIIDLDQNGYCYRYYFDSCKKSTYFKFGKVVETAEYFAIHEKMVNSNIFNSKPICPDLKIHEDWDLNFQVGYEFQYWHLRFQYDLIIEILLEGVLNGTVDLQQSYIPLLFLIRHALELSLKAFVSDLEQFTGTECVESLCSEYRLSVLYREFEAFAETLNLDKMDVEMQEELKILLCQFNLHRTNIEALDFYNENFRFPESYNTLHMVKFSEIPLAELIELYYHSNKILSFSIDVLVNEGILTSKSL
;
A
#
# COMPACT_ATOMS: atom_id res chain seq x y z
N MET A 1 -10.00 -13.25 1.67
CA MET A 1 -9.52 -14.56 2.17
C MET A 1 -8.11 -14.71 1.62
N LEU A 2 -7.08 -14.72 2.48
CA LEU A 2 -5.72 -15.04 2.03
C LEU A 2 -5.76 -16.44 1.41
N LEU A 3 -5.28 -16.58 0.17
CA LEU A 3 -5.47 -17.83 -0.57
C LEU A 3 -4.62 -18.99 0.02
N LYS A 4 -3.58 -18.70 0.81
CA LYS A 4 -2.80 -19.72 1.55
C LYS A 4 -2.37 -19.27 2.94
N LYS A 5 -2.43 -20.22 3.89
CA LYS A 5 -1.92 -20.07 5.26
C LYS A 5 -0.40 -20.27 5.26
N ILE A 6 0.35 -19.21 5.56
CA ILE A 6 1.81 -19.30 5.75
C ILE A 6 2.09 -19.78 7.18
N ASP A 7 2.95 -20.79 7.33
CA ASP A 7 3.45 -21.19 8.64
C ASP A 7 4.65 -20.33 9.02
N PHE A 8 4.42 -19.31 9.86
CA PHE A 8 5.46 -18.42 10.38
C PHE A 8 6.31 -19.06 11.48
N THR A 9 5.94 -20.25 11.99
CA THR A 9 6.74 -20.98 12.98
C THR A 9 7.87 -21.78 12.34
N ALA A 10 7.77 -22.07 11.03
CA ALA A 10 8.79 -22.78 10.28
C ALA A 10 10.08 -21.93 10.13
N PRO A 11 11.24 -22.39 10.64
CA PRO A 11 12.49 -21.64 10.55
C PRO A 11 12.92 -21.30 9.12
N SER A 12 12.59 -22.19 8.15
CA SER A 12 12.88 -21.98 6.73
C SER A 12 12.12 -20.82 6.11
N ASN A 13 10.91 -20.51 6.61
CA ASN A 13 10.14 -19.37 6.14
C ASN A 13 10.68 -18.08 6.76
N LYS A 14 11.03 -18.11 8.06
CA LYS A 14 11.64 -16.95 8.72
C LYS A 14 12.96 -16.53 8.06
N SER A 15 13.82 -17.48 7.70
CA SER A 15 15.09 -17.17 7.03
C SER A 15 14.92 -16.55 5.64
N LYS A 16 13.85 -16.90 4.91
CA LYS A 16 13.55 -16.30 3.60
C LYS A 16 13.02 -14.88 3.69
N LEU A 17 12.50 -14.50 4.87
CA LEU A 17 11.96 -13.18 5.18
C LEU A 17 12.98 -12.31 5.93
N ASP A 18 14.24 -12.73 6.00
CA ASP A 18 15.29 -12.01 6.70
C ASP A 18 15.87 -10.88 5.84
N ILE A 19 15.67 -9.65 6.29
CA ILE A 19 16.21 -8.43 5.65
C ILE A 19 17.46 -7.90 6.38
N SER A 20 18.01 -8.63 7.34
CA SER A 20 19.18 -8.21 8.13
C SER A 20 20.48 -8.14 7.32
N LEU A 21 20.56 -8.89 6.23
CA LEU A 21 21.72 -8.91 5.32
C LEU A 21 21.79 -7.73 4.35
N ASN A 22 20.86 -6.78 4.46
CA ASN A 22 20.71 -5.72 3.49
C ASN A 22 21.87 -4.70 3.55
N THR A 23 22.49 -4.45 2.40
CA THR A 23 23.60 -3.52 2.21
C THR A 23 23.26 -2.33 1.31
N ASN A 24 21.98 -2.13 0.96
CA ASN A 24 21.58 -1.08 0.03
C ASN A 24 21.93 0.31 0.58
N ASN A 25 22.44 1.18 -0.30
CA ASN A 25 22.91 2.52 0.07
C ASN A 25 21.77 3.51 0.30
N GLN A 26 20.51 3.07 0.15
CA GLN A 26 19.29 3.85 0.29
C GLN A 26 19.32 5.09 -0.60
N THR A 27 19.62 4.90 -1.89
CA THR A 27 19.62 5.99 -2.88
C THR A 27 18.27 6.12 -3.60
N TRP A 28 18.02 7.29 -4.21
CA TRP A 28 16.84 7.50 -5.06
C TRP A 28 16.73 6.49 -6.21
N GLU A 29 17.88 6.10 -6.79
CA GLU A 29 17.93 5.11 -7.86
C GLU A 29 17.58 3.70 -7.36
N GLU A 30 18.06 3.30 -6.19
CA GLU A 30 17.72 2.01 -5.58
C GLU A 30 16.24 1.93 -5.19
N TYR A 31 15.66 3.03 -4.66
CA TYR A 31 14.22 3.10 -4.40
C TYR A 31 13.42 2.96 -5.69
N TYR A 32 13.76 3.73 -6.73
CA TYR A 32 13.12 3.60 -8.04
C TYR A 32 13.20 2.15 -8.57
N ALA A 33 14.39 1.55 -8.54
CA ALA A 33 14.61 0.19 -9.01
C ALA A 33 13.78 -0.84 -8.20
N SER A 34 13.68 -0.67 -6.89
CA SER A 34 12.90 -1.55 -6.02
C SER A 34 11.39 -1.48 -6.34
N TYR A 35 10.84 -0.27 -6.52
CA TYR A 35 9.45 -0.10 -6.93
C TYR A 35 9.19 -0.64 -8.35
N ALA A 36 10.09 -0.37 -9.30
CA ALA A 36 9.99 -0.91 -10.66
C ALA A 36 10.01 -2.45 -10.67
N TYR A 37 10.88 -3.05 -9.87
CA TYR A 37 10.97 -4.51 -9.70
C TYR A 37 9.66 -5.09 -9.18
N VAL A 38 9.06 -4.48 -8.14
CA VAL A 38 7.79 -4.95 -7.58
C VAL A 38 6.64 -4.83 -8.58
N ILE A 39 6.57 -3.75 -9.36
CA ILE A 39 5.56 -3.63 -10.43
C ILE A 39 5.76 -4.75 -11.45
N TYR A 40 7.00 -4.98 -11.91
CA TYR A 40 7.31 -6.03 -12.87
C TYR A 40 6.88 -7.42 -12.38
N GLN A 41 7.24 -7.79 -11.15
CA GLN A 41 6.88 -9.10 -10.58
C GLN A 41 5.36 -9.25 -10.42
N THR A 42 4.67 -8.17 -10.05
CA THR A 42 3.21 -8.16 -9.93
C THR A 42 2.55 -8.38 -11.28
N MET A 43 3.01 -7.67 -12.32
CA MET A 43 2.49 -7.83 -13.68
C MET A 43 2.79 -9.22 -14.25
N LEU A 44 3.99 -9.75 -14.01
CA LEU A 44 4.38 -11.10 -14.42
C LEU A 44 3.47 -12.16 -13.80
N ALA A 45 3.27 -12.12 -12.49
CA ALA A 45 2.35 -13.03 -11.81
C ALA A 45 0.91 -12.87 -12.34
N GLY A 46 0.50 -11.63 -12.62
CA GLY A 46 -0.80 -11.34 -13.21
C GLY A 46 -1.05 -11.98 -14.56
N PHE A 47 -0.04 -12.02 -15.42
CA PHE A 47 -0.12 -12.64 -16.74
C PHE A 47 -0.22 -14.17 -16.69
N GLU A 48 0.18 -14.78 -15.59
CA GLU A 48 0.03 -16.21 -15.34
C GLU A 48 -1.35 -16.58 -14.78
N MET A 49 -2.18 -15.60 -14.39
CA MET A 49 -3.52 -15.84 -13.83
C MET A 49 -4.53 -16.22 -14.93
N SER A 50 -5.38 -17.20 -14.63
CA SER A 50 -6.43 -17.69 -15.55
C SER A 50 -7.49 -16.63 -15.92
N GLN A 51 -7.62 -15.57 -15.13
CA GLN A 51 -8.43 -14.39 -15.44
C GLN A 51 -7.54 -13.14 -15.33
N PRO A 52 -7.52 -12.26 -16.33
CA PRO A 52 -6.75 -11.02 -16.29
C PRO A 52 -7.12 -10.12 -15.10
N TYR A 53 -6.14 -9.32 -14.66
CA TYR A 53 -6.32 -8.22 -13.71
C TYR A 53 -7.37 -7.21 -14.21
N ASN A 54 -8.65 -7.41 -13.92
CA ASN A 54 -9.69 -6.46 -14.30
C ASN A 54 -10.77 -6.26 -13.23
N PRO A 55 -10.38 -6.04 -11.96
CA PRO A 55 -11.00 -4.85 -11.34
C PRO A 55 -10.12 -4.04 -10.37
N HIS A 56 -8.88 -4.46 -10.05
CA HIS A 56 -8.19 -4.03 -8.81
C HIS A 56 -6.87 -3.29 -9.06
N GLY A 57 -6.93 -2.14 -9.74
CA GLY A 57 -5.73 -1.46 -10.22
C GLY A 57 -5.15 -0.38 -9.31
N LYS A 58 -5.85 0.11 -8.29
CA LYS A 58 -5.38 1.28 -7.52
C LYS A 58 -4.04 1.03 -6.83
N ALA A 59 -3.84 -0.15 -6.26
CA ALA A 59 -2.57 -0.48 -5.62
C ALA A 59 -1.41 -0.47 -6.65
N ILE A 60 -1.60 -1.05 -7.84
CA ILE A 60 -0.60 -1.02 -8.92
C ILE A 60 -0.40 0.40 -9.45
N LEU A 61 -1.47 1.16 -9.66
CA LEU A 61 -1.42 2.56 -10.11
C LEU A 61 -0.67 3.45 -9.13
N PHE A 62 -0.85 3.24 -7.83
CA PHE A 62 -0.04 3.90 -6.81
C PHE A 62 1.44 3.59 -7.01
N LEU A 63 1.81 2.31 -7.15
CA LEU A 63 3.20 1.90 -7.36
C LEU A 63 3.77 2.52 -8.64
N MET A 64 3.02 2.51 -9.75
CA MET A 64 3.43 3.12 -11.03
C MET A 64 3.66 4.62 -10.89
N ARG A 65 2.70 5.34 -10.30
CA ARG A 65 2.78 6.78 -10.05
C ARG A 65 3.99 7.11 -9.19
N HIS A 66 4.20 6.34 -8.13
CA HIS A 66 5.28 6.58 -7.19
C HIS A 66 6.65 6.19 -7.77
N ALA A 67 6.74 5.15 -8.60
CA ALA A 67 7.95 4.84 -9.36
C ALA A 67 8.31 5.98 -10.31
N LEU A 68 7.33 6.60 -10.98
CA LEU A 68 7.56 7.80 -11.80
C LEU A 68 8.07 8.98 -10.96
N GLU A 69 7.46 9.23 -9.79
CA GLU A 69 7.93 10.25 -8.84
C GLU A 69 9.39 10.01 -8.42
N LEU A 70 9.73 8.78 -8.04
CA LEU A 70 11.08 8.38 -7.66
C LEU A 70 12.07 8.54 -8.81
N GLN A 71 11.68 8.21 -10.03
CA GLN A 71 12.51 8.40 -11.22
C GLN A 71 12.82 9.88 -11.44
N LEU A 72 11.81 10.76 -11.38
CA LEU A 72 12.00 12.21 -11.54
C LEU A 72 12.90 12.78 -10.43
N LYS A 73 12.72 12.35 -9.18
CA LYS A 73 13.58 12.76 -8.06
C LYS A 73 15.00 12.19 -8.17
N SER A 74 15.16 10.98 -8.70
CA SER A 74 16.47 10.40 -9.02
C SER A 74 17.20 11.23 -10.07
N GLU A 75 16.51 11.74 -11.08
CA GLU A 75 17.11 12.64 -12.08
C GLU A 75 17.54 13.99 -11.48
N LEU A 76 16.77 14.58 -10.57
CA LEU A 76 17.19 15.76 -9.81
C LEU A 76 18.47 15.47 -9.00
N ALA A 77 18.50 14.32 -8.31
CA ALA A 77 19.65 13.89 -7.52
C ALA A 77 20.91 13.76 -8.40
N LYS A 78 20.80 13.15 -9.58
CA LYS A 78 21.91 13.00 -10.55
C LYS A 78 22.43 14.34 -11.06
N ARG A 79 21.57 15.34 -11.18
CA ARG A 79 21.93 16.71 -11.58
C ARG A 79 22.53 17.53 -10.44
N GLY A 80 22.52 17.02 -9.21
CA GLY A 80 22.93 17.76 -8.02
C GLY A 80 21.96 18.90 -7.67
N GLU A 81 20.71 18.79 -8.09
CA GLU A 81 19.67 19.77 -7.82
C GLU A 81 18.98 19.50 -6.47
N ILE A 82 18.36 20.53 -5.89
CA ILE A 82 17.56 20.37 -4.67
C ILE A 82 16.34 19.53 -5.02
N ILE A 83 16.16 18.43 -4.31
CA ILE A 83 15.03 17.52 -4.52
C ILE A 83 13.82 18.07 -3.76
N PRO A 84 12.72 18.46 -4.46
CA PRO A 84 11.51 18.87 -3.79
C PRO A 84 11.00 17.76 -2.91
N THR A 85 10.65 18.13 -1.71
CA THR A 85 10.20 17.15 -0.72
C THR A 85 8.73 16.78 -0.94
N THR A 86 7.99 17.62 -1.68
CA THR A 86 6.61 17.43 -2.15
C THR A 86 6.43 16.13 -2.93
N SER A 87 5.20 15.60 -2.94
CA SER A 87 4.79 14.54 -3.86
C SER A 87 4.08 15.08 -5.09
N ASN A 88 3.88 16.39 -5.22
CA ASN A 88 3.26 17.03 -6.37
C ASN A 88 4.18 16.96 -7.61
N ILE A 89 3.86 16.08 -8.56
CA ILE A 89 4.67 15.85 -9.77
C ILE A 89 4.87 17.15 -10.58
N PRO A 90 3.85 18.00 -10.82
CA PRO A 90 4.06 19.32 -11.40
C PRO A 90 5.16 20.17 -10.74
N GLU A 91 5.28 20.17 -9.41
CA GLU A 91 6.33 20.91 -8.71
C GLU A 91 7.72 20.30 -8.95
N ILE A 92 7.81 18.97 -9.00
CA ILE A 92 9.04 18.24 -9.34
C ILE A 92 9.46 18.54 -10.79
N ILE A 93 8.50 18.59 -11.72
CA ILE A 93 8.74 18.95 -13.12
C ILE A 93 9.25 20.38 -13.25
N VAL A 94 8.71 21.33 -12.48
CA VAL A 94 9.22 22.71 -12.44
C VAL A 94 10.67 22.74 -11.99
N ALA A 95 11.04 21.96 -10.96
CA ALA A 95 12.42 21.84 -10.51
C ALA A 95 13.35 21.32 -11.62
N LEU A 96 12.89 20.36 -12.44
CA LEU A 96 13.63 19.84 -13.60
C LEU A 96 13.74 20.78 -14.81
N GLY A 97 13.29 22.04 -14.68
CA GLY A 97 13.30 23.05 -15.76
C GLY A 97 11.96 23.25 -16.47
N GLY A 98 10.88 22.69 -15.93
CA GLY A 98 9.52 22.78 -16.48
C GLY A 98 9.23 21.69 -17.52
N ILE A 99 7.94 21.54 -17.88
CA ILE A 99 7.51 20.43 -18.75
C ILE A 99 8.28 20.40 -20.07
N ASN A 100 8.48 21.54 -20.74
CA ASN A 100 9.16 21.60 -22.03
C ASN A 100 10.64 21.17 -22.03
N SER A 101 11.26 20.97 -20.86
CA SER A 101 12.64 20.46 -20.74
C SER A 101 12.72 18.93 -20.68
N LEU A 102 11.57 18.23 -20.56
CA LEU A 102 11.49 16.80 -20.38
C LEU A 102 11.20 16.07 -21.71
N PRO A 103 11.55 14.77 -21.80
CA PRO A 103 11.11 13.93 -22.92
C PRO A 103 9.58 13.84 -22.99
N GLU A 104 9.04 13.78 -24.20
CA GLU A 104 7.58 13.71 -24.43
C GLU A 104 6.95 12.47 -23.77
N GLU A 105 7.72 11.38 -23.65
CA GLU A 105 7.31 10.17 -22.94
C GLU A 105 6.93 10.49 -21.49
N ILE A 106 7.71 11.31 -20.79
CA ILE A 106 7.43 11.71 -19.41
C ILE A 106 6.12 12.49 -19.34
N HIS A 107 5.89 13.42 -20.29
CA HIS A 107 4.65 14.20 -20.32
C HIS A 107 3.45 13.29 -20.41
N ARG A 108 3.54 12.30 -21.29
CA ARG A 108 2.44 11.38 -21.53
C ARG A 108 2.21 10.44 -20.35
N LEU A 109 3.26 9.92 -19.71
CA LEU A 109 3.12 9.13 -18.48
C LEU A 109 2.43 9.93 -17.37
N VAL A 110 2.82 11.20 -17.16
CA VAL A 110 2.22 12.08 -16.15
C VAL A 110 0.74 12.31 -16.42
N GLN A 111 0.35 12.58 -17.68
CA GLN A 111 -1.06 12.76 -18.06
C GLN A 111 -1.93 11.53 -17.76
N ILE A 112 -1.36 10.33 -17.83
CA ILE A 112 -2.10 9.09 -17.58
C ILE A 112 -2.26 8.85 -16.07
N ILE A 113 -1.18 9.04 -15.28
CA ILE A 113 -1.12 8.52 -13.91
C ILE A 113 -1.28 9.58 -12.82
N ASP A 114 -0.97 10.86 -13.05
CA ASP A 114 -1.02 11.91 -12.02
C ASP A 114 -2.41 12.56 -11.95
N LEU A 115 -3.37 11.83 -11.37
CA LEU A 115 -4.79 12.23 -11.30
C LEU A 115 -5.15 13.04 -10.05
N ASP A 116 -4.23 13.17 -9.10
CA ASP A 116 -4.31 14.05 -7.94
C ASP A 116 -2.90 14.50 -7.52
N GLN A 117 -2.81 15.46 -6.59
CA GLN A 117 -1.52 16.05 -6.22
C GLN A 117 -0.54 15.07 -5.57
N ASN A 118 -1.02 14.06 -4.83
CA ASN A 118 -0.16 13.28 -3.92
C ASN A 118 -0.33 11.76 -4.04
N GLY A 119 -1.00 11.29 -5.09
CA GLY A 119 -1.33 9.87 -5.26
C GLY A 119 -2.34 9.36 -4.22
N TYR A 120 -3.09 10.25 -3.56
CA TYR A 120 -4.12 9.86 -2.58
C TYR A 120 -5.29 9.15 -3.25
N CYS A 121 -5.59 9.49 -4.51
CA CYS A 121 -6.68 8.86 -5.26
C CYS A 121 -6.52 7.34 -5.45
N TYR A 122 -5.28 6.85 -5.37
CA TYR A 122 -4.95 5.43 -5.44
C TYR A 122 -4.81 4.78 -4.06
N ARG A 123 -4.47 5.56 -3.03
CA ARG A 123 -4.30 5.06 -1.66
C ARG A 123 -5.58 5.03 -0.84
N TYR A 124 -6.55 5.86 -1.19
CA TYR A 124 -7.81 6.01 -0.48
C TYR A 124 -8.99 6.05 -1.44
N TYR A 125 -10.15 5.55 -1.00
CA TYR A 125 -11.37 5.63 -1.82
C TYR A 125 -12.10 6.96 -1.65
N PHE A 126 -11.97 7.61 -0.48
CA PHE A 126 -12.68 8.82 -0.08
C PHE A 126 -11.74 10.00 0.16
N ASP A 127 -12.09 11.16 -0.38
CA ASP A 127 -11.44 12.46 -0.14
C ASP A 127 -12.19 13.18 0.98
N SER A 128 -11.60 13.21 2.18
CA SER A 128 -12.19 13.85 3.36
C SER A 128 -12.34 15.37 3.20
N CYS A 129 -11.46 16.02 2.45
CA CYS A 129 -11.54 17.45 2.18
C CYS A 129 -12.72 17.79 1.26
N LYS A 130 -12.98 16.95 0.25
CA LYS A 130 -14.10 17.13 -0.70
C LYS A 130 -15.38 16.39 -0.31
N LYS A 131 -15.37 15.64 0.80
CA LYS A 131 -16.46 14.76 1.23
C LYS A 131 -17.04 13.89 0.10
N SER A 132 -16.17 13.34 -0.76
CA SER A 132 -16.58 12.57 -1.94
C SER A 132 -15.53 11.54 -2.33
N THR A 133 -15.90 10.57 -3.15
CA THR A 133 -14.93 9.60 -3.69
C THR A 133 -13.97 10.28 -4.66
N TYR A 134 -12.71 9.84 -4.69
CA TYR A 134 -11.72 10.39 -5.64
C TYR A 134 -12.09 10.15 -7.10
N PHE A 135 -12.69 9.00 -7.38
CA PHE A 135 -13.13 8.63 -8.71
C PHE A 135 -14.64 8.43 -8.75
N LYS A 136 -15.22 8.77 -9.91
CA LYS A 136 -16.61 8.45 -10.23
C LYS A 136 -16.72 6.96 -10.58
N PHE A 137 -17.90 6.41 -10.37
CA PHE A 137 -18.23 5.04 -10.76
C PHE A 137 -17.90 4.77 -12.24
N GLY A 138 -17.26 3.64 -12.51
CA GLY A 138 -16.86 3.24 -13.86
C GLY A 138 -15.63 3.96 -14.43
N LYS A 139 -14.90 4.78 -13.65
CA LYS A 139 -13.66 5.39 -14.12
C LYS A 139 -12.62 4.32 -14.47
N VAL A 140 -12.03 4.47 -15.64
CA VAL A 140 -10.91 3.66 -16.16
C VAL A 140 -9.67 4.53 -16.31
N VAL A 141 -8.50 3.95 -16.01
CA VAL A 141 -7.17 4.49 -16.30
C VAL A 141 -6.54 3.68 -17.43
N GLU A 142 -6.05 4.36 -18.47
CA GLU A 142 -5.55 3.77 -19.71
C GLU A 142 -4.10 3.26 -19.58
N THR A 143 -3.92 2.21 -18.77
CA THR A 143 -2.59 1.69 -18.40
C THR A 143 -1.87 0.93 -19.52
N ALA A 144 -2.57 0.43 -20.54
CA ALA A 144 -1.93 -0.17 -21.70
C ALA A 144 -1.00 0.81 -22.42
N GLU A 145 -1.44 2.07 -22.58
CA GLU A 145 -0.61 3.12 -23.18
C GLU A 145 0.59 3.46 -22.28
N TYR A 146 0.39 3.51 -20.96
CA TYR A 146 1.47 3.75 -20.00
C TYR A 146 2.60 2.73 -20.17
N PHE A 147 2.27 1.44 -20.20
CA PHE A 147 3.28 0.38 -20.35
C PHE A 147 4.01 0.47 -21.69
N ALA A 148 3.30 0.75 -22.79
CA ALA A 148 3.92 0.91 -24.11
C ALA A 148 4.88 2.10 -24.19
N ILE A 149 4.56 3.22 -23.53
CA ILE A 149 5.46 4.38 -23.44
C ILE A 149 6.66 4.05 -22.56
N HIS A 150 6.42 3.42 -21.42
CA HIS A 150 7.48 3.04 -20.50
C HIS A 150 8.47 2.05 -21.15
N GLU A 151 7.99 1.11 -21.97
CA GLU A 151 8.84 0.21 -22.75
C GLU A 151 9.75 1.00 -23.72
N LYS A 152 9.21 2.01 -24.41
CA LYS A 152 10.02 2.90 -25.27
C LYS A 152 11.09 3.64 -24.47
N MET A 153 10.76 4.13 -23.29
CA MET A 153 11.73 4.78 -22.40
C MET A 153 12.86 3.84 -22.00
N VAL A 154 12.55 2.58 -21.66
CA VAL A 154 13.55 1.54 -21.35
C VAL A 154 14.44 1.29 -22.57
N ASN A 155 13.85 1.07 -23.75
CA ASN A 155 14.60 0.79 -24.99
C ASN A 155 15.49 1.95 -25.45
N SER A 156 15.09 3.19 -25.15
CA SER A 156 15.86 4.40 -25.47
C SER A 156 16.73 4.88 -24.30
N ASN A 157 16.78 4.13 -23.20
CA ASN A 157 17.54 4.45 -21.98
C ASN A 157 17.23 5.85 -21.42
N ILE A 158 15.98 6.31 -21.57
CA ILE A 158 15.53 7.58 -21.00
C ILE A 158 15.51 7.44 -19.48
N PHE A 159 16.22 8.34 -18.78
CA PHE A 159 16.29 8.41 -17.31
C PHE A 159 16.64 7.06 -16.64
N ASN A 160 17.49 6.23 -17.29
CA ASN A 160 17.85 4.88 -16.85
C ASN A 160 16.63 4.01 -16.46
N SER A 161 15.55 4.11 -17.25
CA SER A 161 14.30 3.42 -16.97
C SER A 161 14.48 1.91 -16.83
N LYS A 162 13.81 1.30 -15.85
CA LYS A 162 13.79 -0.16 -15.63
C LYS A 162 12.48 -0.76 -16.15
N PRO A 163 12.48 -2.00 -16.64
CA PRO A 163 11.23 -2.64 -17.05
C PRO A 163 10.27 -2.78 -15.86
N ILE A 164 9.01 -2.43 -16.07
CA ILE A 164 7.93 -2.54 -15.08
C ILE A 164 6.82 -3.51 -15.50
N CYS A 165 6.90 -4.04 -16.71
CA CYS A 165 5.95 -5.00 -17.27
C CYS A 165 6.73 -5.95 -18.19
N PRO A 166 6.44 -7.27 -18.17
CA PRO A 166 6.99 -8.19 -19.16
C PRO A 166 6.42 -7.90 -20.57
N ASP A 167 6.96 -8.56 -21.59
CA ASP A 167 6.61 -8.30 -23.00
C ASP A 167 5.10 -8.43 -23.25
N LEU A 168 4.48 -7.28 -23.57
CA LEU A 168 3.05 -7.15 -23.82
C LEU A 168 2.59 -7.90 -25.07
N LYS A 169 3.49 -8.19 -26.03
CA LYS A 169 3.14 -8.89 -27.28
C LYS A 169 2.62 -10.30 -27.04
N ILE A 170 2.94 -10.88 -25.89
CA ILE A 170 2.45 -12.21 -25.50
C ILE A 170 0.98 -12.13 -25.04
N HIS A 171 0.47 -10.92 -24.77
CA HIS A 171 -0.84 -10.65 -24.18
C HIS A 171 -1.64 -9.59 -24.95
N GLU A 172 -1.55 -9.56 -26.29
CA GLU A 172 -2.25 -8.57 -27.14
C GLU A 172 -3.78 -8.57 -26.96
N ASP A 173 -4.36 -9.69 -26.51
CA ASP A 173 -5.80 -9.83 -26.24
C ASP A 173 -6.23 -9.25 -24.88
N TRP A 174 -5.30 -8.79 -24.04
CA TRP A 174 -5.61 -8.30 -22.69
C TRP A 174 -5.91 -6.80 -22.71
N ASP A 175 -7.11 -6.43 -22.24
CA ASP A 175 -7.41 -5.05 -21.87
C ASP A 175 -6.75 -4.76 -20.51
N LEU A 176 -5.53 -4.23 -20.54
CA LEU A 176 -4.75 -3.90 -19.35
C LEU A 176 -5.19 -2.61 -18.68
N ASN A 177 -6.32 -2.02 -19.07
CA ASN A 177 -6.83 -0.81 -18.45
C ASN A 177 -7.46 -1.09 -17.08
N PHE A 178 -7.14 -0.23 -16.12
CA PHE A 178 -7.55 -0.44 -14.73
C PHE A 178 -8.81 0.33 -14.36
N GLN A 179 -9.79 -0.38 -13.79
CA GLN A 179 -10.99 0.21 -13.22
C GLN A 179 -10.70 0.73 -11.81
N VAL A 180 -11.06 1.98 -11.53
CA VAL A 180 -10.72 2.67 -10.25
C VAL A 180 -11.93 3.35 -9.59
N GLY A 181 -13.13 3.07 -10.10
CA GLY A 181 -14.39 3.67 -9.66
C GLY A 181 -15.33 2.72 -8.89
N TYR A 182 -14.87 1.52 -8.53
CA TYR A 182 -15.74 0.47 -7.96
C TYR A 182 -15.49 0.23 -6.46
N GLU A 183 -14.60 0.98 -5.82
CA GLU A 183 -14.38 0.92 -4.38
C GLU A 183 -15.39 1.82 -3.66
N PHE A 184 -16.22 1.20 -2.82
CA PHE A 184 -17.25 1.88 -2.04
C PHE A 184 -16.86 2.01 -0.56
N GLN A 185 -15.87 1.24 -0.11
CA GLN A 185 -15.42 1.16 1.28
C GLN A 185 -13.93 0.83 1.33
N TYR A 186 -13.27 1.10 2.47
CA TYR A 186 -11.83 0.87 2.65
C TYR A 186 -11.40 -0.59 2.45
N TRP A 187 -12.24 -1.56 2.80
CA TRP A 187 -11.92 -2.98 2.64
C TRP A 187 -11.89 -3.43 1.17
N HIS A 188 -12.69 -2.83 0.27
CA HIS A 188 -12.54 -3.05 -1.18
C HIS A 188 -11.16 -2.64 -1.67
N LEU A 189 -10.68 -1.49 -1.20
CA LEU A 189 -9.36 -1.00 -1.56
C LEU A 189 -8.26 -1.86 -0.96
N ARG A 190 -8.40 -2.26 0.31
CA ARG A 190 -7.43 -3.15 0.98
C ARG A 190 -7.21 -4.43 0.19
N PHE A 191 -8.26 -5.07 -0.33
CA PHE A 191 -8.10 -6.31 -1.10
C PHE A 191 -7.21 -6.14 -2.34
N GLN A 192 -7.12 -4.94 -2.91
CA GLN A 192 -6.21 -4.67 -4.03
C GLN A 192 -4.75 -4.67 -3.57
N TYR A 193 -4.48 -4.16 -2.36
CA TYR A 193 -3.16 -4.20 -1.74
C TYR A 193 -2.79 -5.62 -1.28
N ASP A 194 -3.76 -6.33 -0.68
CA ASP A 194 -3.57 -7.73 -0.24
C ASP A 194 -3.10 -8.62 -1.38
N LEU A 195 -3.69 -8.47 -2.58
CA LEU A 195 -3.31 -9.25 -3.76
C LEU A 195 -1.83 -9.06 -4.13
N ILE A 196 -1.32 -7.83 -4.10
CA ILE A 196 0.10 -7.56 -4.41
C ILE A 196 1.00 -8.13 -3.31
N ILE A 197 0.63 -7.94 -2.04
CA ILE A 197 1.36 -8.49 -0.90
C ILE A 197 1.46 -10.02 -1.02
N GLU A 198 0.35 -10.70 -1.32
CA GLU A 198 0.31 -12.15 -1.50
C GLU A 198 1.25 -12.62 -2.62
N ILE A 199 1.21 -11.97 -3.79
CA ILE A 199 2.10 -12.31 -4.91
C ILE A 199 3.57 -12.19 -4.50
N LEU A 200 3.94 -11.09 -3.84
CA LEU A 200 5.31 -10.86 -3.40
C LEU A 200 5.75 -11.88 -2.35
N LEU A 201 4.90 -12.16 -1.35
CA LEU A 201 5.21 -13.11 -0.29
C LEU A 201 5.34 -14.54 -0.83
N GLU A 202 4.41 -14.99 -1.68
CA GLU A 202 4.52 -16.30 -2.31
C GLU A 202 5.79 -16.39 -3.18
N GLY A 203 6.09 -15.32 -3.93
CA GLY A 203 7.29 -15.25 -4.75
C GLY A 203 8.58 -15.33 -3.92
N VAL A 204 8.65 -14.63 -2.80
CA VAL A 204 9.81 -14.67 -1.88
C VAL A 204 9.94 -16.06 -1.26
N LEU A 205 8.83 -16.64 -0.79
CA LEU A 205 8.84 -17.98 -0.19
C LEU A 205 9.21 -19.07 -1.20
N ASN A 206 8.87 -18.90 -2.48
CA ASN A 206 9.23 -19.84 -3.55
C ASN A 206 10.60 -19.54 -4.19
N GLY A 207 11.22 -18.39 -3.87
CA GLY A 207 12.50 -17.96 -4.43
C GLY A 207 12.41 -17.40 -5.85
N THR A 208 11.21 -17.04 -6.33
CA THR A 208 11.00 -16.37 -7.62
C THR A 208 11.06 -14.85 -7.52
N VAL A 209 10.85 -14.28 -6.32
CA VAL A 209 11.00 -12.86 -6.02
C VAL A 209 12.17 -12.66 -5.05
N ASP A 210 13.06 -11.72 -5.37
CA ASP A 210 14.17 -11.32 -4.54
C ASP A 210 13.70 -10.34 -3.47
N LEU A 211 13.77 -10.76 -2.20
CA LEU A 211 13.38 -9.92 -1.06
C LEU A 211 14.23 -8.65 -0.97
N GLN A 212 15.51 -8.70 -1.31
CA GLN A 212 16.41 -7.54 -1.20
C GLN A 212 16.05 -6.43 -2.19
N GLN A 213 15.37 -6.79 -3.29
CA GLN A 213 14.87 -5.85 -4.29
C GLN A 213 13.42 -5.42 -4.04
N SER A 214 12.69 -6.06 -3.12
CA SER A 214 11.24 -5.85 -2.95
C SER A 214 10.80 -5.42 -1.56
N TYR A 215 11.67 -5.50 -0.54
CA TYR A 215 11.27 -5.25 0.84
C TYR A 215 10.75 -3.83 1.09
N ILE A 216 11.27 -2.81 0.39
CA ILE A 216 10.84 -1.40 0.58
C ILE A 216 9.35 -1.25 0.17
N PRO A 217 8.95 -1.53 -1.08
CA PRO A 217 7.53 -1.51 -1.43
C PRO A 217 6.70 -2.49 -0.61
N LEU A 218 7.22 -3.68 -0.28
CA LEU A 218 6.48 -4.67 0.51
C LEU A 218 6.13 -4.13 1.90
N LEU A 219 7.07 -3.48 2.58
CA LEU A 219 6.83 -2.83 3.88
C LEU A 219 5.79 -1.71 3.76
N PHE A 220 5.88 -0.87 2.72
CA PHE A 220 4.85 0.14 2.44
C PHE A 220 3.47 -0.51 2.27
N LEU A 221 3.36 -1.54 1.42
CA LEU A 221 2.10 -2.22 1.12
C LEU A 221 1.48 -2.83 2.38
N ILE A 222 2.27 -3.56 3.18
CA ILE A 222 1.84 -4.16 4.46
C ILE A 222 1.32 -3.08 5.41
N ARG A 223 2.11 -2.02 5.60
CA ARG A 223 1.78 -0.90 6.48
C ARG A 223 0.48 -0.22 6.03
N HIS A 224 0.33 0.01 4.73
CA HIS A 224 -0.87 0.62 4.15
C HIS A 224 -2.10 -0.28 4.27
N ALA A 225 -1.95 -1.59 4.08
CA ALA A 225 -3.05 -2.54 4.25
C ALA A 225 -3.54 -2.63 5.71
N LEU A 226 -2.63 -2.54 6.68
CA LEU A 226 -2.97 -2.39 8.10
C LEU A 226 -3.76 -1.11 8.35
N GLU A 227 -3.32 0.01 7.77
CA GLU A 227 -4.02 1.30 7.87
C GLU A 227 -5.45 1.20 7.32
N LEU A 228 -5.61 0.64 6.12
CA LEU A 228 -6.92 0.47 5.48
C LEU A 228 -7.85 -0.44 6.30
N SER A 229 -7.31 -1.47 6.97
CA SER A 229 -8.09 -2.34 7.86
C SER A 229 -8.66 -1.57 9.04
N LEU A 230 -7.82 -0.80 9.72
CA LEU A 230 -8.23 0.00 10.87
C LEU A 230 -9.15 1.14 10.46
N LYS A 231 -8.91 1.78 9.30
CA LYS A 231 -9.81 2.80 8.74
C LYS A 231 -11.17 2.25 8.37
N ALA A 232 -11.26 1.04 7.83
CA ALA A 232 -12.53 0.39 7.57
C ALA A 232 -13.35 0.28 8.87
N PHE A 233 -12.71 -0.26 9.91
CA PHE A 233 -13.31 -0.39 11.22
C PHE A 233 -13.77 0.97 11.81
N VAL A 234 -12.89 1.96 11.83
CA VAL A 234 -13.20 3.31 12.34
C VAL A 234 -14.35 3.96 11.55
N SER A 235 -14.36 3.80 10.22
CA SER A 235 -15.43 4.33 9.37
C SER A 235 -16.79 3.70 9.72
N ASP A 236 -16.83 2.39 9.97
CA ASP A 236 -18.06 1.69 10.35
C ASP A 236 -18.54 2.15 11.75
N LEU A 237 -17.61 2.40 12.67
CA LEU A 237 -17.91 2.92 14.01
C LEU A 237 -18.44 4.37 13.98
N GLU A 238 -17.83 5.24 13.18
CA GLU A 238 -18.31 6.62 12.98
C GLU A 238 -19.73 6.63 12.39
N GLN A 239 -20.00 5.75 11.41
CA GLN A 239 -21.33 5.59 10.84
C GLN A 239 -22.36 5.13 11.88
N PHE A 240 -22.00 4.20 12.76
CA PHE A 240 -22.87 3.73 13.83
C PHE A 240 -23.17 4.80 14.90
N THR A 241 -22.15 5.57 15.30
CA THR A 241 -22.29 6.64 16.31
C THR A 241 -22.97 7.91 15.77
N GLY A 242 -23.07 8.06 14.45
CA GLY A 242 -23.61 9.26 13.82
C GLY A 242 -22.67 10.47 13.92
N THR A 243 -21.38 10.24 14.20
CA THR A 243 -20.37 11.30 14.29
C THR A 243 -19.98 11.73 12.87
N GLU A 244 -20.17 13.02 12.52
CA GLU A 244 -19.80 13.51 11.20
C GLU A 244 -18.29 13.46 10.97
N CYS A 245 -17.90 13.07 9.75
CA CYS A 245 -16.52 12.80 9.33
C CYS A 245 -15.56 14.03 9.34
N VAL A 246 -15.94 15.17 9.96
CA VAL A 246 -15.22 16.45 9.86
C VAL A 246 -14.04 16.56 10.85
N GLU A 247 -14.06 15.80 11.95
CA GLU A 247 -12.94 15.56 12.87
C GLU A 247 -12.45 14.10 12.79
N SER A 248 -12.66 13.48 11.63
CA SER A 248 -12.61 12.03 11.49
C SER A 248 -11.21 11.45 11.53
N LEU A 249 -11.10 10.38 12.30
CA LEU A 249 -9.99 9.43 12.27
C LEU A 249 -9.83 8.79 10.87
N CYS A 250 -10.82 8.92 9.96
CA CYS A 250 -10.66 8.62 8.55
C CYS A 250 -9.59 9.46 7.84
N SER A 251 -9.13 10.58 8.43
CA SER A 251 -7.98 11.34 7.93
C SER A 251 -6.65 10.99 8.61
N GLU A 252 -6.68 10.23 9.71
CA GLU A 252 -5.49 9.85 10.46
C GLU A 252 -4.75 8.70 9.77
N TYR A 253 -3.46 8.86 9.54
CA TYR A 253 -2.66 7.84 8.87
C TYR A 253 -1.95 6.93 9.86
N ARG A 254 -1.71 7.38 11.10
CA ARG A 254 -0.93 6.65 12.11
C ARG A 254 -1.64 5.40 12.60
N LEU A 255 -1.02 4.24 12.40
CA LEU A 255 -1.51 2.95 12.85
C LEU A 255 -1.70 2.91 14.37
N SER A 256 -0.78 3.50 15.13
CA SER A 256 -0.84 3.57 16.58
C SER A 256 -2.09 4.30 17.10
N VAL A 257 -2.50 5.38 16.42
CA VAL A 257 -3.71 6.12 16.77
C VAL A 257 -4.94 5.31 16.40
N LEU A 258 -5.02 4.82 15.15
CA LEU A 258 -6.16 4.03 14.69
C LEU A 258 -6.36 2.74 15.51
N TYR A 259 -5.27 2.09 15.92
CA TYR A 259 -5.33 0.90 16.78
C TYR A 259 -5.83 1.21 18.18
N ARG A 260 -5.42 2.34 18.78
CA ARG A 260 -5.92 2.74 20.10
C ARG A 260 -7.44 2.94 20.09
N GLU A 261 -8.00 3.46 19.00
CA GLU A 261 -9.44 3.62 18.87
C GLU A 261 -10.16 2.26 18.73
N PHE A 262 -9.54 1.31 18.02
CA PHE A 262 -10.01 -0.08 18.00
C PHE A 262 -9.96 -0.74 19.40
N GLU A 263 -8.88 -0.53 20.16
CA GLU A 263 -8.74 -1.03 21.53
C GLU A 263 -9.80 -0.43 22.46
N ALA A 264 -9.99 0.89 22.43
CA ALA A 264 -11.00 1.59 23.21
C ALA A 264 -12.42 1.07 22.87
N PHE A 265 -12.71 0.84 21.59
CA PHE A 265 -13.97 0.22 21.19
C PHE A 265 -14.11 -1.20 21.76
N ALA A 266 -13.07 -2.03 21.68
CA ALA A 266 -13.13 -3.41 22.15
C ALA A 266 -13.48 -3.49 23.65
N GLU A 267 -13.05 -2.52 24.46
CA GLU A 267 -13.41 -2.41 25.87
C GLU A 267 -14.90 -2.11 26.13
N THR A 268 -15.61 -1.55 25.15
CA THR A 268 -17.06 -1.26 25.26
C THR A 268 -17.96 -2.46 24.99
N LEU A 269 -17.39 -3.54 24.44
CA LEU A 269 -18.16 -4.70 24.02
C LEU A 269 -18.68 -5.52 25.21
N ASN A 270 -19.95 -5.93 25.14
CA ASN A 270 -20.52 -6.80 26.16
C ASN A 270 -20.09 -8.26 25.95
N LEU A 271 -18.98 -8.65 26.60
CA LEU A 271 -18.41 -9.99 26.49
C LEU A 271 -19.37 -11.10 26.93
N ASP A 272 -20.28 -10.85 27.88
CA ASP A 272 -21.24 -11.86 28.36
C ASP A 272 -22.23 -12.30 27.28
N LYS A 273 -22.38 -11.50 26.22
CA LYS A 273 -23.23 -11.81 25.06
C LYS A 273 -22.48 -12.43 23.90
N MET A 274 -21.15 -12.43 23.94
CA MET A 274 -20.34 -13.12 22.95
C MET A 274 -20.26 -14.61 23.28
N ASP A 275 -20.30 -15.46 22.25
CA ASP A 275 -19.93 -16.86 22.43
C ASP A 275 -18.44 -17.00 22.80
N VAL A 276 -18.07 -18.17 23.34
CA VAL A 276 -16.72 -18.44 23.84
C VAL A 276 -15.67 -18.31 22.73
N GLU A 277 -16.02 -18.71 21.51
CA GLU A 277 -15.12 -18.66 20.35
C GLU A 277 -14.78 -17.21 20.00
N MET A 278 -15.79 -16.34 19.88
CA MET A 278 -15.62 -14.91 19.59
C MET A 278 -14.83 -14.19 20.68
N GLN A 279 -15.06 -14.51 21.96
CA GLN A 279 -14.26 -13.96 23.07
C GLN A 279 -12.79 -14.35 22.96
N GLU A 280 -12.52 -15.61 22.63
CA GLU A 280 -11.16 -16.12 22.47
C GLU A 280 -10.48 -15.49 21.24
N GLU A 281 -11.21 -15.31 20.14
CA GLU A 281 -10.71 -14.63 18.94
C GLU A 281 -10.36 -13.16 19.20
N LEU A 282 -11.23 -12.42 19.88
CA LEU A 282 -10.98 -11.03 20.27
C LEU A 282 -9.75 -10.92 21.17
N LYS A 283 -9.64 -11.81 22.17
CA LYS A 283 -8.48 -11.85 23.08
C LYS A 283 -7.18 -12.14 22.33
N ILE A 284 -7.19 -13.11 21.39
CA ILE A 284 -6.02 -13.42 20.56
C ILE A 284 -5.64 -12.20 19.72
N LEU A 285 -6.61 -11.54 19.08
CA LEU A 285 -6.36 -10.36 18.26
C LEU A 285 -5.71 -9.21 19.04
N LEU A 286 -6.28 -8.84 20.20
CA LEU A 286 -5.73 -7.80 21.06
C LEU A 286 -4.34 -8.17 21.58
N CYS A 287 -4.12 -9.43 21.95
CA CYS A 287 -2.82 -9.92 22.37
C CYS A 287 -1.77 -9.79 21.25
N GLN A 288 -2.13 -10.10 20.01
CA GLN A 288 -1.22 -10.01 18.86
C GLN A 288 -0.83 -8.57 18.55
N PHE A 289 -1.78 -7.64 18.52
CA PHE A 289 -1.45 -6.23 18.33
C PHE A 289 -0.60 -5.66 19.48
N ASN A 290 -0.91 -6.04 20.72
CA ASN A 290 -0.12 -5.61 21.88
C ASN A 290 1.30 -6.20 21.87
N LEU A 291 1.47 -7.45 21.44
CA LEU A 291 2.78 -8.08 21.24
C LEU A 291 3.61 -7.32 20.20
N HIS A 292 2.96 -6.83 19.14
CA HIS A 292 3.60 -6.13 18.03
C HIS A 292 3.54 -4.59 18.14
N ARG A 293 3.21 -4.03 19.32
CA ARG A 293 3.06 -2.58 19.50
C ARG A 293 4.30 -1.80 19.07
N THR A 294 5.50 -2.24 19.47
CA THR A 294 6.76 -1.61 19.07
C THR A 294 6.96 -1.67 17.54
N ASN A 295 6.53 -2.75 16.90
CA ASN A 295 6.61 -2.91 15.45
C ASN A 295 5.62 -1.96 14.74
N ILE A 296 4.43 -1.76 15.29
CA ILE A 296 3.45 -0.77 14.80
C ILE A 296 4.00 0.65 14.90
N GLU A 297 4.58 1.01 16.05
CA GLU A 297 5.22 2.31 16.25
C GLU A 297 6.39 2.51 15.28
N ALA A 298 7.19 1.47 15.03
CA ALA A 298 8.24 1.49 14.01
C ALA A 298 7.69 1.69 12.59
N LEU A 299 6.59 1.04 12.23
CA LEU A 299 5.92 1.22 10.95
C LEU A 299 5.39 2.66 10.75
N ASP A 300 4.89 3.29 11.80
CA ASP A 300 4.49 4.71 11.76
C ASP A 300 5.71 5.63 11.62
N PHE A 301 6.78 5.36 12.36
CA PHE A 301 8.01 6.14 12.33
C PHE A 301 8.69 6.10 10.95
N TYR A 302 8.74 4.93 10.31
CA TYR A 302 9.39 4.73 9.01
C TYR A 302 8.46 4.89 7.80
N ASN A 303 7.22 5.32 7.98
CA ASN A 303 6.22 5.40 6.89
C ASN A 303 6.74 6.16 5.64
N GLU A 304 7.37 7.32 5.84
CA GLU A 304 7.97 8.07 4.73
C GLU A 304 9.18 7.35 4.13
N ASN A 305 9.98 6.67 4.96
CA ASN A 305 11.16 5.94 4.52
C ASN A 305 10.83 4.69 3.70
N PHE A 306 9.61 4.16 3.76
CA PHE A 306 9.19 3.11 2.82
C PHE A 306 8.91 3.66 1.41
N ARG A 307 8.83 4.98 1.26
CA ARG A 307 8.55 5.66 -0.01
C ARG A 307 9.73 6.48 -0.52
N PHE A 308 10.56 7.03 0.38
CA PHE A 308 11.66 7.90 0.02
C PHE A 308 12.94 7.56 0.80
N PRO A 309 14.13 7.66 0.16
CA PRO A 309 15.41 7.42 0.85
C PRO A 309 15.74 8.48 1.90
N GLU A 310 15.37 9.74 1.64
CA GLU A 310 15.58 10.86 2.53
C GLU A 310 14.20 11.33 3.04
N SER A 311 13.94 11.17 4.35
CA SER A 311 12.72 11.70 4.96
C SER A 311 13.00 13.02 5.69
N TYR A 312 12.01 13.90 5.64
CA TYR A 312 11.97 15.19 6.34
C TYR A 312 12.34 15.16 7.82
N ASN A 313 12.11 14.02 8.49
CA ASN A 313 12.16 13.92 9.94
C ASN A 313 13.28 13.00 10.46
N THR A 314 14.08 12.40 9.58
CA THR A 314 15.14 11.46 9.99
C THR A 314 16.48 11.85 9.40
N LEU A 315 17.28 12.57 10.18
CA LEU A 315 18.73 12.75 9.99
C LEU A 315 19.53 11.44 10.19
N HIS A 316 18.83 10.33 10.48
CA HIS A 316 19.43 9.03 10.75
C HIS A 316 19.12 8.07 9.60
N MET A 317 20.15 7.37 9.12
CA MET A 317 19.98 6.24 8.20
C MET A 317 19.03 5.24 8.84
N VAL A 318 17.95 4.89 8.14
CA VAL A 318 17.00 3.90 8.63
C VAL A 318 17.66 2.54 8.61
N LYS A 319 17.62 1.85 9.74
CA LYS A 319 18.12 0.48 9.81
C LYS A 319 16.99 -0.49 9.52
N PHE A 320 16.65 -0.65 8.23
CA PHE A 320 15.64 -1.64 7.82
C PHE A 320 15.98 -3.06 8.29
N SER A 321 17.26 -3.37 8.51
CA SER A 321 17.73 -4.63 9.10
C SER A 321 17.16 -4.91 10.50
N GLU A 322 16.69 -3.90 11.22
CA GLU A 322 16.09 -4.03 12.55
C GLU A 322 14.57 -4.24 12.49
N ILE A 323 13.95 -4.16 11.30
CA ILE A 323 12.51 -4.38 11.15
C ILE A 323 12.23 -5.88 11.01
N PRO A 324 11.46 -6.49 11.94
CA PRO A 324 11.19 -7.92 11.91
C PRO A 324 10.06 -8.24 10.91
N LEU A 325 10.42 -8.38 9.63
CA LEU A 325 9.44 -8.57 8.55
C LEU A 325 8.50 -9.76 8.78
N ALA A 326 9.01 -10.90 9.28
CA ALA A 326 8.17 -12.08 9.56
C ALA A 326 7.06 -11.79 10.59
N GLU A 327 7.38 -11.03 11.63
CA GLU A 327 6.43 -10.62 12.68
C GLU A 327 5.42 -9.60 12.15
N LEU A 328 5.86 -8.69 11.28
CA LEU A 328 4.96 -7.76 10.61
C LEU A 328 3.97 -8.45 9.68
N ILE A 329 4.43 -9.48 8.97
CA ILE A 329 3.53 -10.28 8.14
C ILE A 329 2.55 -11.03 9.04
N GLU A 330 2.98 -11.62 10.16
CA GLU A 330 2.07 -12.25 11.12
C GLU A 330 0.98 -11.28 11.62
N LEU A 331 1.37 -10.06 12.02
CA LEU A 331 0.43 -8.99 12.38
C LEU A 331 -0.54 -8.67 11.24
N TYR A 332 -0.04 -8.52 10.01
CA TYR A 332 -0.85 -8.29 8.81
C TYR A 332 -1.87 -9.41 8.58
N TYR A 333 -1.48 -10.66 8.71
CA TYR A 333 -2.39 -11.81 8.59
C TYR A 333 -3.48 -11.77 9.65
N HIS A 334 -3.15 -11.38 10.88
CA HIS A 334 -4.11 -11.24 11.98
C HIS A 334 -5.05 -10.05 11.84
N SER A 335 -4.63 -8.97 11.18
CA SER A 335 -5.47 -7.78 10.96
C SER A 335 -6.74 -8.07 10.14
N ASN A 336 -6.79 -9.17 9.38
CA ASN A 336 -8.02 -9.63 8.74
C ASN A 336 -9.18 -9.84 9.71
N LYS A 337 -8.89 -10.23 10.95
CA LYS A 337 -9.93 -10.40 11.97
C LYS A 337 -10.59 -9.08 12.35
N ILE A 338 -9.91 -7.95 12.19
CA ILE A 338 -10.50 -6.63 12.39
C ILE A 338 -11.63 -6.41 11.37
N LEU A 339 -11.40 -6.77 10.10
CA LEU A 339 -12.43 -6.63 9.07
C LEU A 339 -13.67 -7.51 9.29
N SER A 340 -13.56 -8.58 10.07
CA SER A 340 -14.72 -9.42 10.40
C SER A 340 -15.59 -8.88 11.54
N PHE A 341 -15.17 -7.81 12.25
CA PHE A 341 -16.02 -7.13 13.22
C PHE A 341 -17.07 -6.27 12.51
N SER A 342 -18.15 -6.91 12.07
CA SER A 342 -19.30 -6.19 11.52
C SER A 342 -20.06 -5.51 12.66
N ILE A 343 -19.98 -4.17 12.71
CA ILE A 343 -20.69 -3.35 13.69
C ILE A 343 -22.20 -3.67 13.68
N ASP A 344 -22.80 -3.82 12.49
CA ASP A 344 -24.21 -4.20 12.34
C ASP A 344 -24.55 -5.54 13.01
N VAL A 345 -23.68 -6.55 12.87
CA VAL A 345 -23.86 -7.85 13.53
C VAL A 345 -23.77 -7.70 15.05
N LEU A 346 -22.77 -6.97 15.55
CA LEU A 346 -22.60 -6.75 16.99
C LEU A 346 -23.82 -6.04 17.60
N VAL A 347 -24.44 -5.12 16.86
CA VAL A 347 -25.68 -4.43 17.27
C VAL A 347 -26.88 -5.37 17.26
N ASN A 348 -27.05 -6.17 16.20
CA ASN A 348 -28.15 -7.12 16.07
C ASN A 348 -28.14 -8.20 17.15
N GLU A 349 -26.95 -8.68 17.52
CA GLU A 349 -26.75 -9.63 18.62
C GLU A 349 -26.80 -8.95 20.00
N GLY A 350 -26.94 -7.61 20.03
CA GLY A 350 -27.01 -6.81 21.24
C GLY A 350 -25.72 -6.80 22.06
N ILE A 351 -24.60 -7.23 21.47
CA ILE A 351 -23.24 -7.18 22.01
C ILE A 351 -22.79 -5.72 22.14
N LEU A 352 -23.16 -4.90 21.15
CA LEU A 352 -22.97 -3.45 21.14
C LEU A 352 -24.32 -2.74 21.32
N THR A 353 -24.38 -1.68 22.13
CA THR A 353 -25.60 -0.88 22.31
C THR A 353 -25.30 0.60 22.18
N SER A 354 -26.24 1.40 21.70
CA SER A 354 -26.04 2.86 21.52
C SER A 354 -25.80 3.63 22.83
N LYS A 355 -25.84 2.97 24.00
CA LYS A 355 -25.55 3.56 25.32
C LYS A 355 -24.12 3.31 25.80
N SER A 356 -23.33 2.51 25.07
CA SER A 356 -21.97 2.10 25.48
C SER A 356 -20.84 2.84 24.74
N LEU A 357 -21.16 3.85 23.92
CA LEU A 357 -20.19 4.73 23.25
C LEU A 357 -20.38 6.19 23.67
#